data_AF-A0A354Z294-F1
#
_entry.id   AF-A0A354Z294-F1
#
_cell.length_a   1.000
_cell.length_b   1.000
_cell.length_c   1.000
_cell.angle_alpha   90.00
_cell.angle_beta   90.00
_cell.angle_gamma   90.00
#
_symmetry.space_group_name_H-M   'P 1'
#
loop_
_entity.id
_entity.type
_entity.pdbx_description
1 polymer ?
#
loop_
_entity_poly.entity_id
_entity_poly.type
_entity_poly.pdbx_seq_one_letter_code
_entity_poly.pdbx_strand_id
1 'polypeptide(L)'
;ANVHVAERGRPLFACASEAAVLMPCALLDARFDDEPNARPAGTRPEPWQQRCASLRAAGRLAADDLTGQAAEALARLRAGGWTDAALAAAATSVSLDLWRAVAAGYAAAYSRRDGADMPCGYGYAMLDPNGLPRPASPTERAAWWSDSAGIPPAAGVTLIDAFATGPDAHLPGLLCLRGLWDGGGGQAEALRTGVAATRVGLPPSDLPMILIHGLDDGLIPEAQATGAYAAWLRDNGRTPSYWTVSPAQHFDAFLGFPQFGGRYLPLLPYAYRALDALWAHLETGAPLPADRRILGRPRPFGATGLAPLSSEHLGLD
;
A
#
# COMPACT_ATOMS: atom_id res chain seq x y z
N ALA A 1 5.75 5.77 0.24
CA ALA A 1 5.54 7.10 -0.38
C ALA A 1 5.06 6.91 -1.82
N ASN A 2 3.89 7.42 -2.18
CA ASN A 2 3.38 7.41 -3.56
C ASN A 2 3.72 8.76 -4.19
N VAL A 3 4.32 8.76 -5.38
CA VAL A 3 4.58 9.99 -6.14
C VAL A 3 3.46 10.17 -7.14
N HIS A 4 2.60 11.16 -6.91
CA HIS A 4 1.49 11.44 -7.81
C HIS A 4 1.94 12.30 -9.00
N VAL A 5 2.12 11.65 -10.14
CA VAL A 5 2.30 12.31 -11.44
C VAL A 5 0.93 12.52 -12.09
N ALA A 6 0.64 13.75 -12.52
CA ALA A 6 -0.58 14.03 -13.26
C ALA A 6 -0.68 13.16 -14.52
N GLU A 7 -1.83 12.55 -14.76
CA GLU A 7 -2.19 11.82 -15.99
C GLU A 7 -1.37 10.56 -16.32
N ARG A 8 -0.36 10.20 -15.52
CA ARG A 8 0.51 9.03 -15.79
C ARG A 8 0.54 7.98 -14.69
N GLY A 9 0.08 8.32 -13.49
CA GLY A 9 0.02 7.41 -12.35
C GLY A 9 -1.23 7.67 -11.53
N ARG A 10 -1.44 6.82 -10.51
CA ARG A 10 -2.60 6.92 -9.63
C ARG A 10 -2.16 7.42 -8.25
N PRO A 11 -2.87 8.41 -7.67
CA PRO A 11 -2.58 8.84 -6.31
C PRO A 11 -2.90 7.70 -5.34
N LEU A 12 -2.20 7.67 -4.20
CA LEU A 12 -2.36 6.62 -3.19
C LEU A 12 -3.82 6.41 -2.80
N PHE A 13 -4.59 7.49 -2.58
CA PHE A 13 -5.99 7.39 -2.19
C PHE A 13 -6.84 6.63 -3.22
N ALA A 14 -6.60 6.83 -4.51
CA ALA A 14 -7.32 6.13 -5.57
C ALA A 14 -7.01 4.62 -5.57
N CYS A 15 -5.75 4.26 -5.32
CA CYS A 15 -5.33 2.86 -5.23
C CYS A 15 -5.86 2.21 -3.94
N ALA A 16 -5.69 2.87 -2.79
CA ALA A 16 -6.07 2.36 -1.48
C ALA A 16 -7.58 2.18 -1.35
N SER A 17 -8.39 3.16 -1.79
CA SER A 17 -9.85 3.04 -1.76
C SER A 17 -10.38 1.93 -2.66
N GLU A 18 -9.74 1.68 -3.81
CA GLU A 18 -10.09 0.56 -4.69
C GLU A 18 -9.69 -0.78 -4.10
N ALA A 19 -8.46 -0.88 -3.59
CA ALA A 19 -7.93 -2.07 -2.94
C ALA A 19 -8.77 -2.46 -1.72
N ALA A 20 -9.14 -1.49 -0.86
CA ALA A 20 -9.99 -1.73 0.31
C ALA A 20 -11.34 -2.36 -0.06
N VAL A 21 -11.90 -1.97 -1.22
CA VAL A 21 -13.18 -2.47 -1.70
C VAL A 21 -13.02 -3.84 -2.36
N LEU A 22 -12.11 -3.99 -3.31
CA LEU A 22 -12.06 -5.12 -4.23
C LEU A 22 -11.11 -6.25 -3.80
N MET A 23 -10.00 -5.92 -3.13
CA MET A 23 -8.90 -6.86 -2.91
C MET A 23 -9.26 -8.08 -2.03
N PRO A 24 -10.08 -7.97 -0.97
CA PRO A 24 -10.53 -9.16 -0.24
C PRO A 24 -11.20 -10.17 -1.17
N CYS A 25 -12.07 -9.71 -2.08
CA CYS A 25 -12.74 -10.59 -3.03
C CYS A 25 -11.77 -11.14 -4.09
N ALA A 26 -10.90 -10.28 -4.64
CA ALA A 26 -9.93 -10.69 -5.67
C ALA A 26 -8.96 -11.78 -5.19
N LEU A 27 -8.54 -11.74 -3.93
CA LEU A 27 -7.61 -12.71 -3.35
C LEU A 27 -8.20 -14.11 -3.16
N LEU A 28 -9.51 -14.28 -3.39
CA LEU A 28 -10.15 -15.61 -3.41
C LEU A 28 -10.00 -16.35 -4.74
N ASP A 29 -9.45 -15.69 -5.77
CA ASP A 29 -9.11 -16.34 -7.03
C ASP A 29 -8.07 -17.46 -6.78
N ALA A 30 -8.19 -18.56 -7.54
CA ALA A 30 -7.38 -19.76 -7.35
C ALA A 30 -5.87 -19.52 -7.55
N ARG A 31 -5.49 -18.43 -8.26
CA ARG A 31 -4.08 -18.02 -8.40
C ARG A 31 -3.39 -17.72 -7.07
N PHE A 32 -4.15 -17.44 -6.02
CA PHE A 32 -3.65 -17.17 -4.68
C PHE A 32 -3.89 -18.33 -3.70
N ASP A 33 -4.22 -19.54 -4.19
CA ASP A 33 -4.42 -20.71 -3.32
C ASP A 33 -3.12 -21.13 -2.60
N ASP A 34 -1.94 -20.84 -3.17
CA ASP A 34 -0.64 -21.10 -2.54
C ASP A 34 -0.12 -19.91 -1.70
N GLU A 35 -0.86 -18.80 -1.61
CA GLU A 35 -0.46 -17.63 -0.81
C GLU A 35 -0.93 -17.78 0.64
N PRO A 36 -0.04 -18.01 1.63
CA PRO A 36 -0.47 -18.29 3.00
C PRO A 36 -1.25 -17.14 3.65
N ASN A 37 -0.95 -15.89 3.29
CA ASN A 37 -1.66 -14.73 3.81
C ASN A 37 -3.04 -14.55 3.14
N ALA A 38 -3.28 -15.16 1.98
CA ALA A 38 -4.59 -15.23 1.33
C ALA A 38 -5.35 -16.50 1.69
N ARG A 39 -4.65 -17.52 2.20
CA ARG A 39 -5.19 -18.80 2.69
C ARG A 39 -4.72 -19.07 4.12
N PRO A 40 -5.11 -18.25 5.10
CA PRO A 40 -4.79 -18.57 6.49
C PRO A 40 -5.31 -19.97 6.83
N ALA A 41 -4.44 -20.80 7.40
CA ALA A 41 -4.69 -22.22 7.66
C ALA A 41 -5.13 -23.04 6.42
N GLY A 42 -4.78 -22.61 5.21
CA GLY A 42 -5.14 -23.28 3.96
C GLY A 42 -6.60 -23.06 3.52
N THR A 43 -7.31 -22.10 4.11
CA THR A 43 -8.75 -21.88 3.86
C THR A 43 -9.02 -20.51 3.26
N ARG A 44 -10.12 -20.39 2.50
CA ARG A 44 -10.62 -19.11 2.00
C ARG A 44 -11.32 -18.35 3.14
N PRO A 45 -10.89 -17.12 3.50
CA PRO A 45 -11.50 -16.38 4.61
C PRO A 45 -12.98 -16.10 4.35
N GLU A 46 -13.85 -16.45 5.29
CA GLU A 46 -15.30 -16.18 5.21
C GLU A 46 -15.61 -14.68 5.02
N PRO A 47 -14.97 -13.73 5.75
CA PRO A 47 -15.23 -12.30 5.54
C PRO A 47 -14.94 -11.82 4.11
N TRP A 48 -13.99 -12.45 3.42
CA TRP A 48 -13.65 -12.10 2.04
C TRP A 48 -14.67 -12.66 1.06
N GLN A 49 -15.25 -13.84 1.35
CA GLN A 49 -16.34 -14.41 0.56
C GLN A 49 -17.60 -13.56 0.71
N GLN A 50 -17.89 -13.13 1.94
CA GLN A 50 -18.95 -12.19 2.23
C GLN A 50 -18.75 -10.86 1.48
N ARG A 51 -17.51 -10.35 1.38
CA ARG A 51 -17.20 -9.15 0.57
C ARG A 51 -17.59 -9.33 -0.90
N CYS A 52 -17.30 -10.48 -1.52
CA CYS A 52 -17.73 -10.73 -2.90
C CYS A 52 -19.26 -10.67 -3.05
N ALA A 53 -19.99 -11.34 -2.17
CA ALA A 53 -21.46 -11.35 -2.18
C ALA A 53 -22.05 -9.95 -1.97
N SER A 54 -21.50 -9.19 -1.01
CA SER A 54 -21.93 -7.81 -0.74
C SER A 54 -21.67 -6.87 -1.92
N LEU A 55 -20.53 -7.01 -2.61
CA LEU A 55 -20.23 -6.22 -3.81
C LEU A 55 -21.18 -6.55 -4.96
N ARG A 56 -21.54 -7.83 -5.15
CA ARG A 56 -22.56 -8.23 -6.11
C ARG A 56 -23.95 -7.68 -5.76
N ALA A 57 -24.33 -7.72 -4.49
CA ALA A 57 -25.59 -7.14 -4.02
C ALA A 57 -25.64 -5.61 -4.22
N ALA A 58 -24.51 -4.92 -4.05
CA ALA A 58 -24.36 -3.49 -4.30
C ALA A 58 -24.21 -3.12 -5.80
N GLY A 59 -24.36 -4.09 -6.72
CA GLY A 59 -24.20 -3.87 -8.16
C GLY A 59 -22.77 -3.47 -8.58
N ARG A 60 -21.78 -3.73 -7.72
CA ARG A 60 -20.36 -3.45 -8.00
C ARG A 60 -19.69 -4.58 -8.77
N LEU A 61 -20.15 -5.82 -8.62
CA LEU A 61 -19.73 -6.98 -9.43
C LEU A 61 -20.95 -7.54 -10.18
N ALA A 62 -20.71 -8.12 -11.35
CA ALA A 62 -21.76 -8.70 -12.19
C ALA A 62 -21.92 -10.21 -11.99
N ALA A 63 -20.81 -10.93 -11.75
CA ALA A 63 -20.84 -12.38 -11.62
C ALA A 63 -21.71 -12.87 -10.43
N ASP A 64 -22.44 -13.96 -10.64
CA ASP A 64 -23.39 -14.52 -9.65
C ASP A 64 -22.78 -15.61 -8.74
N ASP A 65 -21.60 -16.13 -9.08
CA ASP A 65 -20.87 -17.11 -8.26
C ASP A 65 -19.54 -16.55 -7.73
N LEU A 66 -19.03 -17.15 -6.66
CA LEU A 66 -17.82 -16.69 -5.97
C LEU A 66 -16.58 -16.68 -6.87
N THR A 67 -16.46 -17.66 -7.77
CA THR A 67 -15.29 -17.79 -8.65
C THR A 67 -15.28 -16.65 -9.67
N GLY A 68 -16.43 -16.39 -10.29
CA GLY A 68 -16.61 -15.27 -11.21
C GLY A 68 -16.42 -13.92 -10.52
N GLN A 69 -16.93 -13.76 -9.30
CA GLN A 69 -16.78 -12.52 -8.52
C GLN A 69 -15.31 -12.23 -8.19
N ALA A 70 -14.56 -13.24 -7.74
CA ALA A 70 -13.14 -13.11 -7.44
C ALA A 70 -12.33 -12.77 -8.71
N ALA A 71 -12.59 -13.46 -9.82
CA ALA A 71 -11.93 -13.22 -11.10
C ALA A 71 -12.23 -11.80 -11.65
N GLU A 72 -13.48 -11.33 -11.51
CA GLU A 72 -13.88 -9.99 -11.92
C GLU A 72 -13.20 -8.90 -11.07
N ALA A 73 -13.16 -9.06 -9.75
CA ALA A 73 -12.46 -8.15 -8.84
C ALA A 73 -10.95 -8.11 -9.14
N LEU A 74 -10.33 -9.28 -9.40
CA LEU A 74 -8.93 -9.41 -9.80
C LEU A 74 -8.65 -8.67 -11.12
N ALA A 75 -9.50 -8.86 -12.14
CA ALA A 75 -9.34 -8.20 -13.44
C ALA A 75 -9.35 -6.67 -13.30
N ARG A 76 -10.22 -6.12 -12.43
CA ARG A 76 -10.28 -4.68 -12.16
C ARG A 76 -9.03 -4.16 -11.47
N LEU A 77 -8.50 -4.87 -10.46
CA LEU A 77 -7.24 -4.49 -9.82
C LEU A 77 -6.07 -4.54 -10.81
N ARG A 78 -5.99 -5.58 -11.65
CA ARG A 78 -4.96 -5.64 -12.70
C ARG A 78 -5.05 -4.49 -13.69
N ALA A 79 -6.26 -4.10 -14.12
CA ALA A 79 -6.47 -2.91 -14.94
C ALA A 79 -5.99 -1.62 -14.24
N GLY A 80 -6.02 -1.61 -12.90
CA GLY A 80 -5.49 -0.56 -12.04
C GLY A 80 -3.96 -0.59 -11.83
N GLY A 81 -3.23 -1.54 -12.44
CA GLY A 81 -1.77 -1.65 -12.39
C GLY A 81 -1.21 -2.69 -11.40
N TRP A 82 -2.07 -3.46 -10.74
CA TRP A 82 -1.64 -4.50 -9.80
C TRP A 82 -1.12 -5.75 -10.54
N THR A 83 0.07 -6.23 -10.16
CA THR A 83 0.59 -7.54 -10.60
C THR A 83 0.16 -8.64 -9.62
N ASP A 84 0.20 -9.90 -10.05
CA ASP A 84 -0.11 -11.03 -9.16
C ASP A 84 0.86 -11.11 -7.99
N ALA A 85 2.15 -10.83 -8.21
CA ALA A 85 3.15 -10.80 -7.15
C ALA A 85 2.86 -9.72 -6.10
N ALA A 86 2.50 -8.50 -6.54
CA ALA A 86 2.09 -7.42 -5.66
C ALA A 86 0.79 -7.76 -4.90
N LEU A 87 -0.20 -8.36 -5.56
CA LEU A 87 -1.44 -8.80 -4.91
C LEU A 87 -1.19 -9.88 -3.85
N ALA A 88 -0.32 -10.84 -4.14
CA ALA A 88 0.07 -11.86 -3.19
C ALA A 88 0.76 -11.24 -1.96
N ALA A 89 1.63 -10.24 -2.14
CA ALA A 89 2.19 -9.47 -1.03
C ALA A 89 1.12 -8.64 -0.28
N ALA A 90 0.13 -8.11 -1.00
CA ALA A 90 -0.96 -7.29 -0.45
C ALA A 90 -1.98 -8.07 0.39
N ALA A 91 -1.97 -9.41 0.35
CA ALA A 91 -2.82 -10.24 1.20
C ALA A 91 -2.62 -9.94 2.70
N THR A 92 -1.39 -9.58 3.09
CA THR A 92 -1.09 -9.10 4.46
C THR A 92 -1.76 -7.76 4.74
N SER A 93 -1.75 -6.83 3.77
CA SER A 93 -2.41 -5.53 3.90
C SER A 93 -3.93 -5.67 4.06
N VAL A 94 -4.55 -6.66 3.40
CA VAL A 94 -5.97 -6.99 3.62
C VAL A 94 -6.18 -7.58 5.01
N SER A 95 -5.35 -8.53 5.43
CA SER A 95 -5.49 -9.22 6.71
C SER A 95 -5.29 -8.31 7.92
N LEU A 96 -4.46 -7.28 7.79
CA LEU A 96 -4.21 -6.27 8.82
C LEU A 96 -5.14 -5.06 8.72
N ASP A 97 -6.15 -5.10 7.84
CA ASP A 97 -7.09 -4.01 7.60
C ASP A 97 -6.42 -2.66 7.26
N LEU A 98 -5.25 -2.76 6.62
CA LEU A 98 -4.40 -1.61 6.32
C LEU A 98 -5.06 -0.68 5.31
N TRP A 99 -5.78 -1.25 4.33
CA TRP A 99 -6.38 -0.45 3.27
C TRP A 99 -7.47 0.50 3.78
N ARG A 100 -8.29 0.05 4.74
CA ARG A 100 -9.31 0.90 5.37
C ARG A 100 -8.66 2.01 6.18
N ALA A 101 -7.65 1.68 7.00
CA ALA A 101 -6.90 2.65 7.79
C ALA A 101 -6.19 3.72 6.94
N VAL A 102 -5.52 3.30 5.86
CA VAL A 102 -4.86 4.20 4.90
C VAL A 102 -5.89 5.06 4.17
N ALA A 103 -6.95 4.47 3.62
CA ALA A 103 -7.95 5.23 2.87
C ALA A 103 -8.65 6.27 3.75
N ALA A 104 -9.09 5.91 4.94
CA ALA A 104 -9.74 6.85 5.87
C ALA A 104 -8.80 7.99 6.28
N GLY A 105 -7.56 7.66 6.71
CA GLY A 105 -6.58 8.67 7.12
C GLY A 105 -6.20 9.64 6.01
N TYR A 106 -5.98 9.13 4.80
CA TYR A 106 -5.69 9.98 3.64
C TYR A 106 -6.91 10.80 3.19
N ALA A 107 -8.14 10.29 3.35
CA ALA A 107 -9.33 11.09 3.08
C ALA A 107 -9.39 12.33 3.98
N ALA A 108 -9.13 12.15 5.27
CA ALA A 108 -9.07 13.26 6.23
C ALA A 108 -7.94 14.23 5.89
N ALA A 109 -6.73 13.73 5.61
CA ALA A 109 -5.58 14.55 5.28
C ALA A 109 -5.80 15.40 4.01
N TYR A 110 -6.24 14.79 2.91
CA TYR A 110 -6.50 15.51 1.66
C TYR A 110 -7.66 16.50 1.79
N SER A 111 -8.66 16.17 2.59
CA SER A 111 -9.81 17.05 2.84
C SER A 111 -9.57 18.08 3.96
N ARG A 112 -8.37 18.07 4.57
CA ARG A 112 -7.97 18.93 5.70
C ARG A 112 -8.94 18.86 6.88
N ARG A 113 -9.38 17.65 7.21
CA ARG A 113 -10.29 17.36 8.33
C ARG A 113 -9.52 16.88 9.55
N ASP A 114 -10.03 17.17 10.73
CA ASP A 114 -9.46 16.67 11.96
C ASP A 114 -9.76 15.17 12.15
N GLY A 115 -9.09 14.55 13.14
CA GLY A 115 -9.23 13.12 13.41
C GLY A 115 -10.58 12.71 14.00
N ALA A 116 -11.39 13.63 14.53
CA ALA A 116 -12.71 13.32 15.07
C ALA A 116 -13.83 13.47 14.04
N ASP A 117 -13.66 14.31 13.02
CA ASP A 117 -14.63 14.61 11.96
C ASP A 117 -14.09 14.25 10.56
N MET A 118 -13.69 12.98 10.40
CA MET A 118 -13.16 12.49 9.13
C MET A 118 -14.30 12.21 8.13
N PRO A 119 -14.03 12.29 6.81
CA PRO A 119 -15.03 11.96 5.79
C PRO A 119 -15.60 10.55 5.97
N CYS A 120 -16.82 10.34 5.47
CA CYS A 120 -17.48 9.03 5.43
C CYS A 120 -17.75 8.37 6.80
N GLY A 121 -17.96 9.19 7.84
CA GLY A 121 -18.28 8.69 9.18
C GLY A 121 -17.10 8.03 9.88
N TYR A 122 -15.88 8.19 9.36
CA TYR A 122 -14.69 7.73 10.02
C TYR A 122 -14.25 8.70 11.13
N GLY A 123 -13.44 8.19 12.06
CA GLY A 123 -12.81 9.00 13.09
C GLY A 123 -11.71 8.23 13.79
N TYR A 124 -10.95 8.92 14.64
CA TYR A 124 -9.95 8.34 15.51
C TYR A 124 -10.37 8.55 16.96
N ALA A 125 -10.30 7.48 17.73
CA ALA A 125 -10.53 7.55 19.17
C ALA A 125 -9.67 6.51 19.89
N MET A 126 -9.52 6.68 21.19
CA MET A 126 -9.18 5.55 22.06
C MET A 126 -10.47 4.85 22.46
N LEU A 127 -10.43 3.55 22.73
CA LEU A 127 -11.58 2.83 23.25
C LEU A 127 -11.46 2.63 24.76
N ASP A 128 -12.59 2.65 25.45
CA ASP A 128 -12.71 2.17 26.82
C ASP A 128 -12.77 0.62 26.83
N PRO A 129 -12.77 -0.03 28.01
CA PRO A 129 -12.88 -1.49 28.10
C PRO A 129 -14.17 -2.10 27.51
N ASN A 130 -15.21 -1.29 27.29
CA ASN A 130 -16.45 -1.71 26.65
C ASN A 130 -16.44 -1.50 25.13
N GLY A 131 -15.32 -1.03 24.56
CA GLY A 131 -15.19 -0.75 23.14
C GLY A 131 -15.80 0.58 22.70
N LEU A 132 -16.15 1.47 23.63
CA LEU A 132 -16.73 2.77 23.32
C LEU A 132 -15.64 3.85 23.16
N PRO A 133 -15.78 4.79 22.20
CA PRO A 133 -14.87 5.92 22.06
C PRO A 133 -14.75 6.73 23.35
N ARG A 134 -13.51 7.02 23.76
CA ARG A 134 -13.19 7.88 24.90
C ARG A 134 -12.09 8.88 24.54
N PRO A 135 -12.01 10.00 25.29
CA PRO A 135 -10.85 10.89 25.19
C PRO A 135 -9.55 10.20 25.60
N ALA A 136 -8.46 10.55 24.91
CA ALA A 136 -7.11 10.19 25.32
C ALA A 136 -6.65 11.03 26.51
N SER A 137 -5.91 10.44 27.44
CA SER A 137 -5.21 11.16 28.52
C SER A 137 -3.98 11.92 28.00
N PRO A 138 -3.46 12.92 28.74
CA PRO A 138 -2.22 13.61 28.35
C PRO A 138 -1.02 12.68 28.15
N THR A 139 -0.87 11.65 29.00
CA THR A 139 0.22 10.67 28.90
C THR A 139 0.11 9.81 27.65
N GLU A 140 -1.10 9.35 27.31
CA GLU A 140 -1.32 8.59 26.07
C GLU A 140 -0.99 9.46 24.84
N ARG A 141 -1.39 10.74 24.83
CA ARG A 141 -1.05 11.66 23.74
C ARG A 141 0.44 11.91 23.60
N ALA A 142 1.18 11.96 24.71
CA ALA A 142 2.62 12.20 24.70
C ALA A 142 3.41 11.06 24.02
N ALA A 143 2.89 9.83 24.05
CA ALA A 143 3.53 8.66 23.44
C ALA A 143 3.31 8.56 21.92
N TRP A 144 2.30 9.22 21.36
CA TRP A 144 1.92 9.04 19.95
C TRP A 144 3.02 9.37 18.96
N TRP A 145 3.85 10.38 19.23
CA TRP A 145 4.92 10.76 18.32
C TRP A 145 6.05 9.72 18.23
N SER A 146 6.40 9.07 19.36
CA SER A 146 7.49 8.09 19.40
C SER A 146 7.03 6.68 19.06
N ASP A 147 5.81 6.30 19.49
CA ASP A 147 5.39 4.91 19.53
C ASP A 147 4.39 4.55 18.42
N SER A 148 3.86 5.53 17.70
CA SER A 148 2.92 5.29 16.60
C SER A 148 3.61 5.24 15.25
N ALA A 149 3.24 4.25 14.44
CA ALA A 149 3.60 4.20 13.03
C ALA A 149 2.74 5.14 12.14
N GLY A 150 1.80 5.89 12.73
CA GLY A 150 0.92 6.84 12.02
C GLY A 150 -0.29 6.21 11.34
N ILE A 151 -0.48 4.88 11.44
CA ILE A 151 -1.64 4.15 10.92
C ILE A 151 -2.29 3.35 12.06
N PRO A 152 -3.58 3.61 12.39
CA PRO A 152 -4.27 2.84 13.41
C PRO A 152 -4.53 1.37 13.01
N PRO A 153 -4.61 0.43 13.98
CA PRO A 153 -4.44 0.66 15.42
C PRO A 153 -2.97 0.85 15.83
N ALA A 154 -2.67 1.94 16.55
CA ALA A 154 -1.32 2.24 17.02
C ALA A 154 -1.36 3.19 18.23
N ALA A 155 -0.49 2.95 19.21
CA ALA A 155 -0.40 3.74 20.45
C ALA A 155 -1.77 4.00 21.13
N GLY A 156 -2.64 2.98 21.10
CA GLY A 156 -3.99 3.00 21.67
C GLY A 156 -5.05 3.79 20.89
N VAL A 157 -4.68 4.41 19.77
CA VAL A 157 -5.63 5.02 18.82
C VAL A 157 -6.19 3.93 17.90
N THR A 158 -7.50 3.92 17.70
CA THR A 158 -8.21 3.05 16.76
C THR A 158 -8.94 3.87 15.69
N LEU A 159 -9.28 3.22 14.58
CA LEU A 159 -10.17 3.76 13.55
C LEU A 159 -11.63 3.42 13.89
N ILE A 160 -12.43 4.46 14.11
CA ILE A 160 -13.88 4.39 14.26
C ILE A 160 -14.53 4.44 12.88
N ASP A 161 -15.53 3.60 12.66
CA ASP A 161 -16.33 3.53 11.45
C ASP A 161 -17.80 3.61 11.84
N ALA A 162 -18.38 4.82 11.77
CA ALA A 162 -19.77 5.05 12.16
C ALA A 162 -20.77 4.43 11.17
N PHE A 163 -20.31 4.02 9.99
CA PHE A 163 -21.14 3.35 9.00
C PHE A 163 -21.06 1.82 9.11
N ALA A 164 -20.34 1.29 10.10
CA ALA A 164 -20.19 -0.14 10.31
C ALA A 164 -21.54 -0.83 10.57
N THR A 165 -22.04 -1.61 9.61
CA THR A 165 -23.35 -2.28 9.73
C THR A 165 -23.50 -3.50 8.81
N GLY A 166 -24.36 -4.43 9.20
CA GLY A 166 -24.67 -5.62 8.41
C GLY A 166 -23.54 -6.67 8.40
N PRO A 167 -23.66 -7.70 7.54
CA PRO A 167 -22.73 -8.85 7.53
C PRO A 167 -21.34 -8.49 6.96
N ASP A 168 -21.24 -7.43 6.18
CA ASP A 168 -19.98 -6.85 5.72
C ASP A 168 -19.84 -5.44 6.29
N ALA A 169 -19.55 -5.39 7.59
CA ALA A 169 -19.68 -4.19 8.41
C ALA A 169 -19.03 -2.97 7.76
N HIS A 170 -17.82 -3.11 7.20
CA HIS A 170 -17.04 -1.98 6.71
C HIS A 170 -17.33 -1.56 5.26
N LEU A 171 -18.13 -2.33 4.50
CA LEU A 171 -18.38 -2.00 3.09
C LEU A 171 -19.06 -0.63 2.90
N PRO A 172 -20.07 -0.21 3.69
CA PRO A 172 -20.70 1.09 3.52
C PRO A 172 -19.72 2.26 3.62
N GLY A 173 -18.86 2.27 4.64
CA GLY A 173 -17.80 3.29 4.79
C GLY A 173 -16.78 3.25 3.65
N LEU A 174 -16.36 2.07 3.23
CA LEU A 174 -15.42 1.90 2.12
C LEU A 174 -15.99 2.35 0.76
N LEU A 175 -17.29 2.10 0.51
CA LEU A 175 -17.97 2.60 -0.69
C LEU A 175 -18.11 4.12 -0.67
N CYS A 176 -18.34 4.72 0.50
CA CYS A 176 -18.31 6.18 0.64
C CYS A 176 -16.90 6.72 0.33
N LEU A 177 -15.85 6.14 0.91
CA LEU A 177 -14.46 6.55 0.64
C LEU A 177 -14.14 6.42 -0.85
N ARG A 178 -14.55 5.33 -1.49
CA ARG A 178 -14.38 5.16 -2.92
C ARG A 178 -15.10 6.25 -3.72
N GLY A 179 -16.33 6.58 -3.32
CA GLY A 179 -17.12 7.67 -3.89
C GLY A 179 -16.50 9.05 -3.76
N LEU A 180 -15.61 9.30 -2.78
CA LEU A 180 -14.84 10.54 -2.73
C LEU A 180 -13.88 10.68 -3.92
N TRP A 181 -13.42 9.56 -4.49
CA TRP A 181 -12.57 9.56 -5.67
C TRP A 181 -13.38 9.56 -6.96
N ASP A 182 -14.28 8.57 -7.13
CA ASP A 182 -14.98 8.30 -8.41
C ASP A 182 -16.42 8.82 -8.49
N GLY A 183 -16.92 9.46 -7.43
CA GLY A 183 -18.24 10.08 -7.35
C GLY A 183 -18.23 11.60 -7.48
N GLY A 184 -19.41 12.19 -7.27
CA GLY A 184 -19.64 13.65 -7.31
C GLY A 184 -19.91 14.27 -5.94
N GLY A 185 -20.11 15.58 -5.92
CA GLY A 185 -20.46 16.36 -4.72
C GLY A 185 -19.28 17.02 -4.02
N GLY A 186 -19.57 17.97 -3.12
CA GLY A 186 -18.56 18.86 -2.55
C GLY A 186 -17.45 18.16 -1.77
N GLN A 187 -17.75 17.06 -1.05
CA GLN A 187 -16.70 16.29 -0.37
C GLN A 187 -15.74 15.59 -1.33
N ALA A 188 -16.27 15.04 -2.43
CA ALA A 188 -15.45 14.41 -3.47
C ALA A 188 -14.56 15.45 -4.19
N GLU A 189 -15.10 16.63 -4.47
CA GLU A 189 -14.35 17.76 -5.04
C GLU A 189 -13.26 18.28 -4.11
N ALA A 190 -13.56 18.45 -2.82
CA ALA A 190 -12.59 18.87 -1.81
C ALA A 190 -11.43 17.86 -1.71
N LEU A 191 -11.74 16.57 -1.65
CA LEU A 191 -10.73 15.52 -1.61
C LEU A 191 -9.84 15.53 -2.87
N ARG A 192 -10.43 15.54 -4.07
CA ARG A 192 -9.65 15.56 -5.32
C ARG A 192 -8.81 16.83 -5.47
N THR A 193 -9.30 17.96 -4.96
CA THR A 193 -8.52 19.21 -4.88
C THR A 193 -7.30 19.04 -3.97
N GLY A 194 -7.49 18.45 -2.79
CA GLY A 194 -6.39 18.14 -1.88
C GLY A 194 -5.36 17.20 -2.48
N VAL A 195 -5.81 16.14 -3.15
CA VAL A 195 -4.92 15.21 -3.89
C VAL A 195 -4.14 15.95 -4.98
N ALA A 196 -4.81 16.79 -5.77
CA ALA A 196 -4.17 17.55 -6.85
C ALA A 196 -3.11 18.53 -6.32
N ALA A 197 -3.27 19.07 -5.11
CA ALA A 197 -2.27 19.92 -4.47
C ALA A 197 -1.00 19.17 -4.05
N THR A 198 -1.00 17.83 -4.07
CA THR A 198 0.18 16.98 -3.78
C THR A 198 0.85 16.43 -5.04
N ARG A 199 0.47 16.91 -6.22
CA ARG A 199 1.13 16.55 -7.48
C ARG A 199 2.60 16.93 -7.44
N VAL A 200 3.44 16.03 -7.94
CA VAL A 200 4.87 16.28 -8.01
C VAL A 200 5.17 17.42 -8.99
N GLY A 201 5.98 18.38 -8.54
CA GLY A 201 6.55 19.41 -9.38
C GLY A 201 7.76 18.87 -10.14
N LEU A 202 8.05 19.46 -11.30
CA LEU A 202 9.15 19.00 -12.13
C LEU A 202 10.49 19.48 -11.54
N PRO A 203 11.40 18.58 -11.14
CA PRO A 203 12.63 18.97 -10.46
C PRO A 203 13.61 19.68 -11.42
N PRO A 204 14.60 20.42 -10.88
CA PRO A 204 15.72 20.96 -11.66
C PRO A 204 16.40 19.87 -12.51
N SER A 205 16.89 20.25 -13.69
CA SER A 205 17.49 19.30 -14.65
C SER A 205 18.79 18.67 -14.15
N ASP A 206 19.48 19.35 -13.24
CA ASP A 206 20.76 18.97 -12.66
C ASP A 206 20.65 18.31 -11.28
N LEU A 207 19.42 18.10 -10.76
CA LEU A 207 19.22 17.41 -9.50
C LEU A 207 19.60 15.92 -9.64
N PRO A 208 20.65 15.42 -8.96
CA PRO A 208 20.99 14.00 -9.02
C PRO A 208 19.91 13.16 -8.34
N MET A 209 19.43 12.13 -9.01
CA MET A 209 18.32 11.29 -8.54
C MET A 209 18.59 9.81 -8.77
N ILE A 210 18.42 9.02 -7.71
CA ILE A 210 18.38 7.55 -7.76
C ILE A 210 17.01 7.12 -7.21
N LEU A 211 16.25 6.41 -8.04
CA LEU A 211 14.92 5.88 -7.71
C LEU A 211 15.03 4.38 -7.46
N ILE A 212 14.42 3.89 -6.38
CA ILE A 212 14.41 2.46 -6.02
C ILE A 212 12.97 2.01 -5.79
N HIS A 213 12.58 0.87 -6.34
CA HIS A 213 11.25 0.29 -6.12
C HIS A 213 11.29 -1.25 -6.09
N GLY A 214 10.54 -1.86 -5.18
CA GLY A 214 10.35 -3.31 -5.13
C GLY A 214 9.22 -3.76 -6.06
N LEU A 215 9.48 -4.71 -6.96
CA LEU A 215 8.49 -5.11 -7.98
C LEU A 215 7.26 -5.85 -7.43
N ASP A 216 7.33 -6.29 -6.18
CA ASP A 216 6.24 -6.98 -5.48
C ASP A 216 5.63 -6.06 -4.40
N ASP A 217 5.76 -4.73 -4.53
CA ASP A 217 5.16 -3.76 -3.61
C ASP A 217 3.63 -3.90 -3.59
N GLY A 218 3.15 -4.58 -2.54
CA GLY A 218 1.74 -4.83 -2.26
C GLY A 218 0.95 -3.63 -1.72
N LEU A 219 1.55 -2.46 -1.59
CA LEU A 219 0.89 -1.25 -1.09
C LEU A 219 0.84 -0.14 -2.17
N ILE A 220 1.90 -0.01 -2.96
CA ILE A 220 2.05 1.03 -3.97
C ILE A 220 2.54 0.37 -5.26
N PRO A 221 1.65 0.11 -6.24
CA PRO A 221 2.07 -0.52 -7.49
C PRO A 221 3.12 0.30 -8.21
N GLU A 222 4.26 -0.33 -8.52
CA GLU A 222 5.42 0.29 -9.18
C GLU A 222 5.02 1.09 -10.43
N ALA A 223 4.25 0.45 -11.30
CA ALA A 223 3.84 1.01 -12.58
C ALA A 223 3.01 2.29 -12.44
N GLN A 224 2.30 2.46 -11.31
CA GLN A 224 1.44 3.61 -11.04
C GLN A 224 2.12 4.68 -10.18
N ALA A 225 3.35 4.43 -9.71
CA ALA A 225 4.10 5.31 -8.82
C ALA A 225 5.51 5.57 -9.36
N THR A 226 6.54 4.88 -8.86
CA THR A 226 7.94 5.18 -9.23
C THR A 226 8.22 4.95 -10.71
N GLY A 227 7.61 3.93 -11.34
CA GLY A 227 7.71 3.71 -12.78
C GLY A 227 7.13 4.85 -13.60
N ALA A 228 5.91 5.28 -13.25
CA ALA A 228 5.27 6.44 -13.86
C ALA A 228 6.08 7.73 -13.67
N TYR A 229 6.68 7.92 -12.49
CA TYR A 229 7.54 9.06 -12.18
C TYR A 229 8.84 9.04 -12.98
N ALA A 230 9.52 7.89 -13.06
CA ALA A 230 10.74 7.74 -13.85
C ALA A 230 10.49 8.02 -15.34
N ALA A 231 9.39 7.51 -15.90
CA ALA A 231 9.00 7.78 -17.28
C ALA A 231 8.67 9.26 -17.50
N TRP A 232 7.91 9.89 -16.61
CA TRP A 232 7.60 11.31 -16.70
C TRP A 232 8.83 12.21 -16.62
N LEU A 233 9.77 11.89 -15.73
CA LEU A 233 11.05 12.60 -15.63
C LEU A 233 11.82 12.56 -16.96
N ARG A 234 11.93 11.36 -17.57
CA ARG A 234 12.64 11.16 -18.85
C ARG A 234 12.01 11.92 -20.00
N ASP A 235 10.68 11.90 -20.10
CA ASP A 235 9.97 12.63 -21.14
C ASP A 235 10.14 14.16 -21.00
N ASN A 236 10.48 14.62 -19.80
CA ASN A 236 10.82 16.01 -19.54
C ASN A 236 12.35 16.24 -19.52
N GLY A 237 13.18 15.33 -20.02
CA GLY A 237 14.62 15.54 -20.15
C GLY A 237 15.44 15.40 -18.85
N ARG A 238 14.92 14.67 -17.86
CA ARG A 238 15.67 14.28 -16.65
C ARG A 238 16.18 12.84 -16.82
N THR A 239 17.34 12.55 -16.24
CA THR A 239 17.98 11.24 -16.36
C THR A 239 18.21 10.61 -14.97
N PRO A 240 17.15 10.22 -14.24
CA PRO A 240 17.33 9.54 -12.97
C PRO A 240 17.91 8.14 -13.19
N SER A 241 18.75 7.67 -12.27
CA SER A 241 19.06 6.24 -12.15
C SER A 241 17.83 5.53 -11.62
N TYR A 242 17.35 4.48 -12.30
CA TYR A 242 16.19 3.73 -11.85
C TYR A 242 16.52 2.27 -11.54
N TRP A 243 16.35 1.90 -10.27
CA TRP A 243 16.59 0.57 -9.74
C TRP A 243 15.28 -0.13 -9.38
N THR A 244 15.05 -1.29 -9.99
CA THR A 244 13.96 -2.19 -9.62
C THR A 244 14.53 -3.42 -8.91
N VAL A 245 13.90 -3.85 -7.83
CA VAL A 245 14.36 -4.97 -7.01
C VAL A 245 13.30 -6.06 -6.99
N SER A 246 13.68 -7.31 -7.22
CA SER A 246 12.77 -8.45 -7.15
C SER A 246 13.45 -9.70 -6.58
N PRO A 247 12.72 -10.51 -5.78
CA PRO A 247 11.39 -10.22 -5.22
C PRO A 247 11.51 -9.27 -4.01
N ALA A 248 10.82 -8.12 -4.02
CA ALA A 248 10.87 -7.15 -2.92
C ALA A 248 9.54 -6.41 -2.78
N GLN A 249 9.10 -6.23 -1.54
CA GLN A 249 7.81 -5.64 -1.17
C GLN A 249 7.98 -4.40 -0.27
N HIS A 250 6.88 -3.77 0.14
CA HIS A 250 6.85 -2.46 0.82
C HIS A 250 7.47 -2.41 2.24
N PHE A 251 7.29 -3.48 3.02
CA PHE A 251 7.48 -3.51 4.47
C PHE A 251 8.72 -4.30 4.90
N ASP A 252 9.91 -3.71 4.85
CA ASP A 252 11.15 -4.36 5.36
C ASP A 252 10.99 -4.88 6.81
N ALA A 253 10.18 -4.22 7.63
CA ALA A 253 9.88 -4.64 9.00
C ALA A 253 9.28 -6.07 9.08
N PHE A 254 8.52 -6.50 8.06
CA PHE A 254 7.94 -7.84 8.04
C PHE A 254 8.97 -8.93 7.75
N LEU A 255 10.15 -8.59 7.23
CA LEU A 255 11.21 -9.56 6.92
C LEU A 255 11.87 -10.17 8.17
N GLY A 256 11.56 -9.64 9.37
CA GLY A 256 11.88 -10.29 10.63
C GLY A 256 11.08 -11.59 10.85
N PHE A 257 9.91 -11.71 10.24
CA PHE A 257 9.13 -12.94 10.25
C PHE A 257 9.63 -13.90 9.15
N PRO A 258 9.92 -15.17 9.49
CA PRO A 258 10.55 -16.11 8.56
C PRO A 258 9.84 -16.26 7.21
N GLN A 259 8.51 -16.29 7.20
CA GLN A 259 7.69 -16.47 6.00
C GLN A 259 7.82 -15.32 4.99
N PHE A 260 8.09 -14.09 5.44
CA PHE A 260 8.35 -12.97 4.55
C PHE A 260 9.83 -12.91 4.19
N GLY A 261 10.71 -13.12 5.17
CA GLY A 261 12.15 -13.10 4.98
C GLY A 261 12.70 -14.16 4.03
N GLY A 262 12.00 -15.28 3.88
CA GLY A 262 12.31 -16.34 2.91
C GLY A 262 11.68 -16.15 1.54
N ARG A 263 10.92 -15.07 1.34
CA ARG A 263 10.25 -14.76 0.07
C ARG A 263 10.68 -13.44 -0.55
N TYR A 264 11.00 -12.44 0.26
CA TYR A 264 11.30 -11.09 -0.18
C TYR A 264 12.67 -10.62 0.30
N LEU A 265 13.28 -9.74 -0.48
CA LEU A 265 14.51 -9.03 -0.19
C LEU A 265 14.20 -7.73 0.56
N PRO A 266 15.08 -7.29 1.49
CA PRO A 266 14.97 -5.97 2.10
C PRO A 266 15.37 -4.87 1.11
N LEU A 267 14.64 -3.76 1.06
CA LEU A 267 15.01 -2.60 0.25
C LEU A 267 16.13 -1.75 0.87
N LEU A 268 16.30 -1.79 2.20
CA LEU A 268 17.29 -0.97 2.92
C LEU A 268 18.74 -1.09 2.39
N PRO A 269 19.30 -2.29 2.11
CA PRO A 269 20.65 -2.40 1.56
C PRO A 269 20.83 -1.67 0.22
N TYR A 270 19.80 -1.68 -0.64
CA TYR A 270 19.84 -0.95 -1.91
C TYR A 270 19.76 0.56 -1.68
N ALA A 271 18.97 1.01 -0.70
CA ALA A 271 18.93 2.41 -0.30
C ALA A 271 20.30 2.89 0.22
N TYR A 272 21.00 2.10 1.04
CA TYR A 272 22.35 2.45 1.48
C TYR A 272 23.34 2.53 0.32
N ARG A 273 23.30 1.59 -0.63
CA ARG A 273 24.14 1.67 -1.85
C ARG A 273 23.85 2.90 -2.70
N ALA A 274 22.58 3.29 -2.82
CA ALA A 274 22.21 4.51 -3.52
C ALA A 274 22.69 5.77 -2.78
N LEU A 275 22.60 5.79 -1.44
CA LEU A 275 23.12 6.89 -0.63
C LEU A 275 24.64 7.02 -0.76
N ASP A 276 25.39 5.90 -0.71
CA ASP A 276 26.84 5.90 -0.93
C ASP A 276 27.20 6.45 -2.32
N ALA A 277 26.47 6.03 -3.36
CA ALA A 277 26.70 6.49 -4.73
C ALA A 277 26.36 7.98 -4.90
N LEU A 278 25.26 8.44 -4.29
CA LEU A 278 24.86 9.84 -4.31
C LEU A 278 25.88 10.71 -3.55
N TRP A 279 26.37 10.22 -2.40
CA TRP A 279 27.42 10.89 -1.64
C TRP A 279 28.72 11.02 -2.46
N ALA A 280 29.17 9.94 -3.09
CA ALA A 280 30.36 9.97 -3.96
C ALA A 280 30.19 10.95 -5.14
N HIS A 281 29.00 11.01 -5.73
CA HIS A 281 28.68 11.96 -6.79
C HIS A 281 28.80 13.42 -6.31
N LEU A 282 28.22 13.73 -5.14
CA LEU A 282 28.23 15.08 -4.58
C LEU A 282 29.63 15.53 -4.11
N GLU A 283 30.38 14.64 -3.47
CA GLU A 283 31.68 14.98 -2.87
C GLU A 283 32.84 14.96 -3.87
N THR A 284 32.80 14.06 -4.86
CA THR A 284 33.95 13.80 -5.75
C THR A 284 33.63 13.92 -7.23
N GLY A 285 32.37 14.19 -7.59
CA GLY A 285 31.94 14.23 -8.99
C GLY A 285 31.89 12.85 -9.66
N ALA A 286 31.90 11.76 -8.89
CA ALA A 286 31.73 10.42 -9.44
C ALA A 286 30.42 10.32 -10.24
N PRO A 287 30.38 9.59 -11.37
CA PRO A 287 29.14 9.45 -12.13
C PRO A 287 28.06 8.72 -11.30
N LEU A 288 26.80 9.14 -11.44
CA LEU A 288 25.67 8.38 -10.90
C LEU A 288 25.62 6.98 -11.52
N PRO A 289 25.12 5.98 -10.77
CA PRO A 289 25.01 4.62 -11.29
C PRO A 289 24.02 4.54 -12.45
N ALA A 290 24.20 3.56 -13.33
CA ALA A 290 23.22 3.27 -14.38
C ALA A 290 21.90 2.71 -13.79
N ASP A 291 20.87 2.66 -14.64
CA ASP A 291 19.66 1.89 -14.38
C ASP A 291 19.99 0.42 -14.06
N ARG A 292 19.26 -0.18 -13.13
CA ARG A 292 19.43 -1.59 -12.76
C ARG A 292 18.08 -2.28 -12.59
N ARG A 293 17.98 -3.48 -13.15
CA ARG A 293 16.99 -4.47 -12.73
C ARG A 293 17.71 -5.50 -11.90
N ILE A 294 17.46 -5.49 -10.60
CA ILE A 294 18.18 -6.30 -9.63
C ILE A 294 17.32 -7.51 -9.28
N LEU A 295 17.86 -8.70 -9.57
CA LEU A 295 17.27 -9.98 -9.24
C LEU A 295 18.10 -10.60 -8.14
N GLY A 296 17.60 -10.55 -6.91
CA GLY A 296 18.23 -11.22 -5.78
C GLY A 296 17.63 -12.61 -5.55
N ARG A 297 18.09 -13.25 -4.48
CA ARG A 297 17.64 -14.57 -4.04
C ARG A 297 17.21 -14.47 -2.58
N PRO A 298 15.93 -14.69 -2.26
CA PRO A 298 15.48 -14.73 -0.87
C PRO A 298 16.25 -15.76 -0.04
N ARG A 299 16.26 -15.53 1.27
CA ARG A 299 16.99 -16.38 2.21
C ARG A 299 16.38 -17.79 2.23
N PRO A 300 17.16 -18.86 2.09
CA PRO A 300 16.62 -20.21 2.16
C PRO A 300 16.20 -20.59 3.58
N PHE A 301 15.21 -21.47 3.70
CA PHE A 301 14.95 -22.18 4.95
C PHE A 301 15.93 -23.35 5.08
N GLY A 302 16.63 -23.39 6.21
CA GLY A 302 17.51 -24.49 6.60
C GLY A 302 17.05 -25.18 7.89
N ALA A 303 17.88 -26.09 8.40
CA ALA A 303 17.57 -26.89 9.59
C ALA A 303 17.32 -26.07 10.86
N THR A 304 17.91 -24.87 10.96
CA THR A 304 17.77 -23.95 12.10
C THR A 304 16.79 -22.80 11.83
N GLY A 305 15.96 -22.92 10.79
CA GLY A 305 15.04 -21.86 10.34
C GLY A 305 15.61 -21.06 9.18
N LEU A 306 15.16 -19.81 9.07
CA LEU A 306 15.55 -18.93 7.97
C LEU A 306 17.03 -18.55 8.06
N ALA A 307 17.79 -18.72 6.98
CA ALA A 307 19.20 -18.38 6.94
C ALA A 307 19.44 -16.87 7.23
N PRO A 308 20.61 -16.48 7.75
CA PRO A 308 20.99 -15.07 7.86
C PRO A 308 21.04 -14.40 6.49
N LEU A 309 20.78 -13.09 6.45
CA LEU A 309 20.99 -12.29 5.24
C LEU A 309 22.49 -12.11 4.98
N SER A 310 22.90 -12.19 3.72
CA SER A 310 24.27 -11.94 3.24
C SER A 310 24.23 -11.23 1.89
N SER A 311 25.37 -10.71 1.43
CA SER A 311 25.48 -10.03 0.13
C SER A 311 25.08 -10.90 -1.06
N GLU A 312 25.34 -12.21 -1.00
CA GLU A 312 25.00 -13.19 -2.04
C GLU A 312 23.49 -13.24 -2.35
N HIS A 313 22.65 -12.84 -1.39
CA HIS A 313 21.20 -12.78 -1.57
C HIS A 313 20.76 -11.53 -2.34
N LEU A 314 21.54 -10.45 -2.30
CA LEU A 314 21.08 -9.11 -2.70
C LEU A 314 21.24 -8.84 -4.20
N GLY A 315 21.99 -9.66 -4.95
CA GLY A 315 22.23 -9.41 -6.38
C GLY A 315 22.85 -8.03 -6.65
N LEU A 316 23.63 -7.51 -5.68
CA LEU A 316 24.25 -6.19 -5.73
C LEU A 316 25.65 -6.19 -6.37
N ASP A 317 26.25 -7.37 -6.48
CA ASP A 317 27.54 -7.61 -7.13
C ASP A 317 27.50 -7.29 -8.65
#